data_AF-A0A8R7TMP7-F1
#
_entry.id   AF-A0A8R7TMP7-F1
#
_cell.length_a   1.000
_cell.length_b   1.000
_cell.length_c   1.000
_cell.angle_alpha   90.00
_cell.angle_beta   90.00
_cell.angle_gamma   90.00
#
_symmetry.space_group_name_H-M   'P 1'
#
loop_
_entity.id
_entity.type
_entity.pdbx_description
1 polymer ?
#
loop_
_entity_poly.entity_id
_entity_poly.type
_entity_poly.pdbx_seq_one_letter_code
_entity_poly.pdbx_strand_id
1 'polypeptide(L)'
;MMVMGNKDDHVMSVHDVTVEVFKAVLHFIYTDELPPIQDLVHDGADQDEVMIAEDMLVEACWFGLDRMKAMYENLLVRFLDSEEDALQTVKLGCDLQCSKLINYYHQFI
;
A
#
# COMPACT_ATOMS: atom_id res chain seq x y z
N MET A 1 -0.81 -7.50 9.75
CA MET A 1 -0.51 -8.87 9.22
C MET A 1 -1.80 -9.58 8.80
N MET A 2 -1.83 -10.25 7.64
CA MET A 2 -2.93 -11.13 7.23
C MET A 2 -2.69 -12.51 7.88
N VAL A 3 -3.53 -12.86 8.85
CA VAL A 3 -3.42 -14.17 9.49
C VAL A 3 -4.15 -15.15 8.59
N MET A 4 -3.40 -16.08 7.98
CA MET A 4 -4.01 -17.20 7.26
C MET A 4 -4.78 -18.05 8.28
N GLY A 5 -6.10 -17.93 8.24
CA GLY A 5 -7.02 -18.78 9.00
C GLY A 5 -6.88 -20.24 8.59
N ASN A 6 -7.31 -21.14 9.47
CA ASN A 6 -7.24 -22.58 9.24
C ASN A 6 -8.05 -22.94 7.98
N LYS A 7 -7.70 -24.03 7.29
CA LYS A 7 -8.19 -24.36 5.93
C LYS A 7 -9.72 -24.52 5.79
N ASP A 8 -10.45 -24.56 6.90
CA ASP A 8 -11.91 -24.70 6.97
C ASP A 8 -12.64 -23.40 7.39
N ASP A 9 -11.90 -22.33 7.70
CA ASP A 9 -12.46 -21.01 8.01
C ASP A 9 -12.42 -20.11 6.77
N HIS A 10 -13.58 -19.79 6.21
CA HIS A 10 -13.74 -18.81 5.12
C HIS A 10 -13.46 -17.36 5.55
N VAL A 11 -12.95 -17.14 6.77
CA VAL A 11 -12.74 -15.83 7.37
C VAL A 11 -11.24 -15.60 7.56
N MET A 12 -10.71 -14.57 6.92
CA MET A 12 -9.34 -14.10 7.13
C MET A 12 -9.35 -12.76 7.83
N SER A 13 -8.59 -12.64 8.92
CA SER A 13 -8.42 -11.36 9.62
C SER A 13 -7.23 -10.60 9.05
N VAL A 14 -7.47 -9.36 8.65
CA VAL A 14 -6.46 -8.41 8.16
C VAL A 14 -6.24 -7.38 9.26
N HIS A 15 -5.02 -7.31 9.78
CA HIS A 15 -4.60 -6.32 10.77
C HIS A 15 -3.60 -5.34 10.15
N ASP A 16 -3.49 -4.16 10.76
CA ASP A 16 -2.52 -3.11 10.42
C ASP A 16 -2.74 -2.46 9.03
N VAL A 17 -3.95 -2.55 8.50
CA VAL A 17 -4.37 -1.93 7.25
C VAL A 17 -5.67 -1.17 7.49
N THR A 18 -5.76 0.07 7.00
CA THR A 18 -6.98 0.87 7.09
C THR A 18 -8.06 0.32 6.15
N VAL A 19 -9.32 0.64 6.43
CA VAL A 19 -10.45 0.12 5.64
C VAL A 19 -10.37 0.63 4.20
N GLU A 20 -9.86 1.83 4.00
CA GLU A 20 -9.74 2.54 2.72
C GLU A 20 -8.66 1.90 1.85
N VAL A 21 -7.49 1.62 2.43
CA VAL A 21 -6.42 0.85 1.76
C VAL A 21 -6.93 -0.53 1.38
N PHE A 22 -7.63 -1.21 2.28
CA PHE A 22 -8.13 -2.54 1.99
C PHE A 22 -9.18 -2.53 0.86
N LYS A 23 -10.08 -1.53 0.86
CA LYS A 23 -11.02 -1.31 -0.26
C LYS A 23 -10.28 -1.04 -1.58
N ALA A 24 -9.19 -0.27 -1.55
CA ALA A 24 -8.39 0.03 -2.74
C ALA A 24 -7.76 -1.23 -3.33
N VAL A 25 -7.18 -2.05 -2.46
CA VAL A 25 -6.59 -3.35 -2.81
C VAL A 25 -7.65 -4.28 -3.39
N LEU A 26 -8.83 -4.37 -2.76
CA LEU A 26 -9.94 -5.17 -3.28
C LEU A 26 -10.42 -4.64 -4.63
N HIS A 27 -10.61 -3.33 -4.78
CA HIS A 27 -10.99 -2.73 -6.06
C HIS A 27 -10.02 -3.17 -7.15
N PHE A 28 -8.72 -2.99 -6.93
CA PHE A 28 -7.69 -3.40 -7.87
C PHE A 28 -7.73 -4.91 -8.19
N ILE A 29 -7.89 -5.78 -7.19
CA ILE A 29 -7.97 -7.24 -7.42
C ILE A 29 -9.15 -7.60 -8.33
N TYR A 30 -10.28 -6.90 -8.21
CA TYR A 30 -11.49 -7.21 -8.98
C TYR A 30 -11.59 -6.50 -10.33
N THR A 31 -10.99 -5.32 -10.49
CA THR A 31 -11.13 -4.48 -11.69
C THR A 31 -9.82 -4.30 -12.45
N ASP A 32 -8.68 -4.65 -11.85
CA ASP A 32 -7.33 -4.40 -12.37
C ASP A 32 -7.05 -2.90 -12.59
N GLU A 33 -7.79 -2.03 -11.90
CA GLU A 33 -7.72 -0.57 -11.98
C GLU A 33 -7.49 0.06 -10.60
N LEU A 34 -6.67 1.12 -10.55
CA LEU A 34 -6.50 1.92 -9.34
C LEU A 34 -7.78 2.70 -9.03
N PRO A 35 -8.24 2.71 -7.78
CA PRO A 35 -9.33 3.61 -7.39
C PRO A 35 -8.89 5.08 -7.52
N PRO A 36 -9.84 6.01 -7.72
CA PRO A 36 -9.56 7.44 -7.63
C PRO A 36 -8.91 7.80 -6.29
N ILE A 37 -7.84 8.59 -6.31
CA ILE A 37 -7.12 9.03 -5.08
C ILE A 37 -8.07 9.70 -4.08
N GLN A 38 -9.05 10.43 -4.59
CA GLN A 38 -10.09 11.12 -3.79
C GLN A 38 -10.90 10.14 -2.92
N ASP A 39 -11.07 8.91 -3.36
CA ASP A 39 -11.80 7.86 -2.63
C ASP A 39 -10.94 7.19 -1.55
N LEU A 40 -9.64 7.52 -1.51
CA LEU A 40 -8.65 7.01 -0.56
C LEU A 40 -8.37 7.99 0.59
N VAL A 41 -8.74 9.26 0.43
CA VAL A 41 -8.61 10.30 1.44
C VAL A 41 -9.60 10.05 2.58
N HIS A 42 -9.16 10.22 3.83
CA HIS A 42 -10.07 10.25 4.97
C HIS A 42 -10.75 11.63 5.09
N ASP A 43 -12.05 11.67 5.33
CA ASP A 43 -12.80 12.92 5.55
C ASP A 43 -12.12 13.78 6.63
N GLY A 44 -11.55 14.92 6.22
CA GLY A 44 -10.87 15.87 7.10
C GLY A 44 -9.36 15.69 7.29
N ALA A 45 -8.71 14.77 6.58
CA ALA A 45 -7.25 14.66 6.55
C ALA A 45 -6.66 15.52 5.44
N ASP A 46 -5.63 16.33 5.76
CA ASP A 46 -4.85 17.08 4.78
C ASP A 46 -3.78 16.16 4.18
N GLN A 47 -4.24 15.20 3.37
CA GLN A 47 -3.37 14.26 2.64
C GLN A 47 -3.31 14.70 1.18
N ASP A 48 -2.09 14.97 0.69
CA ASP A 48 -1.87 15.21 -0.72
C ASP A 48 -1.77 13.91 -1.52
N GLU A 49 -1.88 14.02 -2.84
CA GLU A 49 -1.90 12.86 -3.74
C GLU A 49 -0.61 12.04 -3.68
N VAL A 50 0.51 12.67 -3.32
CA VAL A 50 1.81 12.02 -3.14
C VAL A 50 1.77 11.10 -1.93
N MET A 51 1.36 11.61 -0.77
CA MET A 51 1.30 10.82 0.48
C MET A 51 0.39 9.60 0.33
N ILE A 52 -0.74 9.74 -0.36
CA ILE A 52 -1.65 8.63 -0.62
C ILE A 52 -1.01 7.59 -1.54
N ALA A 53 -0.33 8.03 -2.59
CA ALA A 53 0.37 7.13 -3.50
C ALA A 53 1.55 6.41 -2.82
N GLU A 54 2.26 7.07 -1.89
CA GLU A 54 3.31 6.46 -1.07
C GLU A 54 2.76 5.38 -0.14
N ASP A 55 1.69 5.67 0.60
CA ASP A 55 1.04 4.69 1.47
C ASP A 55 0.55 3.48 0.67
N MET A 56 -0.13 3.72 -0.45
CA MET A 56 -0.60 2.63 -1.31
C MET A 56 0.54 1.83 -1.93
N LEU A 57 1.69 2.44 -2.23
CA LEU A 57 2.87 1.73 -2.69
C LEU A 57 3.37 0.73 -1.65
N VAL A 58 3.43 1.14 -0.38
CA VAL A 58 3.84 0.26 0.74
C VAL A 58 2.87 -0.90 0.89
N GLU A 59 1.58 -0.64 0.75
CA GLU A 59 0.52 -1.64 0.92
C GLU A 59 0.45 -2.61 -0.28
N ALA A 60 0.59 -2.10 -1.51
CA ALA A 60 0.72 -2.95 -2.71
C ALA A 60 1.96 -3.87 -2.61
N CYS A 61 3.08 -3.37 -2.09
CA CYS A 61 4.24 -4.18 -1.76
C CYS A 61 3.92 -5.24 -0.69
N TRP A 62 3.13 -4.88 0.33
CA TRP A 62 2.74 -5.79 1.40
C TRP A 62 1.85 -6.95 0.91
N PHE A 63 0.87 -6.65 0.05
CA PHE A 63 -0.02 -7.65 -0.54
C PHE A 63 0.62 -8.45 -1.70
N GLY A 64 1.84 -8.10 -2.13
CA GLY A 64 2.52 -8.75 -3.26
C GLY A 64 1.84 -8.47 -4.61
N LEU A 65 1.19 -7.31 -4.74
CA LEU A 65 0.50 -6.90 -5.96
C LEU A 65 1.43 -6.11 -6.87
N ASP A 66 2.35 -6.81 -7.54
CA ASP A 66 3.43 -6.21 -8.35
C ASP A 66 2.93 -5.24 -9.42
N ARG A 67 1.76 -5.52 -10.03
CA ARG A 67 1.15 -4.64 -11.03
C ARG A 67 0.61 -3.35 -10.39
N MET A 68 -0.06 -3.45 -9.24
CA MET A 68 -0.55 -2.30 -8.47
C MET A 68 0.63 -1.45 -7.99
N LYS A 69 1.68 -2.10 -7.49
CA LYS A 69 2.96 -1.46 -7.11
C LYS A 69 3.51 -0.62 -8.26
N ALA A 70 3.72 -1.22 -9.44
CA ALA A 70 4.24 -0.51 -10.59
C ALA A 70 3.36 0.68 -11.02
N MET A 71 2.03 0.59 -10.85
CA MET A 71 1.13 1.71 -11.15
C MET A 71 1.31 2.87 -10.17
N TYR A 72 1.46 2.61 -8.87
CA TYR A 72 1.74 3.65 -7.89
C TYR A 72 3.15 4.24 -8.02
N GLU A 73 4.16 3.44 -8.38
CA GLU A 73 5.51 3.96 -8.71
C GLU A 73 5.45 4.96 -9.87
N ASN A 74 4.74 4.61 -10.95
CA ASN A 74 4.55 5.50 -12.09
C ASN A 74 3.73 6.76 -11.74
N LEU A 75 2.78 6.64 -10.81
CA LEU A 75 1.98 7.75 -10.34
C LEU A 75 2.84 8.74 -9.52
N LEU A 76 3.67 8.23 -8.61
CA LEU A 76 4.61 9.03 -7.80
C LEU A 76 5.61 9.79 -8.68
N VAL A 77 6.16 9.13 -9.71
CA VAL A 77 7.05 9.79 -10.68
C VAL A 77 6.36 10.95 -11.43
N ARG A 78 5.04 10.91 -11.60
CA ARG A 78 4.29 12.01 -12.25
C ARG A 78 3.97 13.16 -11.31
N PHE A 79 3.86 12.89 -10.01
CA PHE A 79 3.57 13.92 -9.01
C PHE A 79 4.81 14.65 -8.54
N LEU A 80 5.98 14.02 -8.64
CA LEU A 80 7.25 14.58 -8.21
C LEU A 80 7.96 15.21 -9.42
N ASP A 81 8.31 16.50 -9.30
CA ASP A 81 8.99 17.26 -10.36
C ASP A 81 10.44 16.79 -10.60
N SER A 82 11.02 16.05 -9.65
CA SER A 82 12.39 15.55 -9.67
C SER A 82 12.39 14.03 -9.77
N GLU A 83 13.03 13.50 -10.81
CA GLU A 83 13.25 12.06 -10.99
C GLU A 83 14.02 11.45 -9.81
N GLU A 84 14.92 12.22 -9.18
CA GLU A 84 15.70 11.78 -8.02
C GLU A 84 14.82 11.65 -6.76
N ASP A 85 13.91 12.61 -6.53
CA ASP A 85 12.97 12.58 -5.41
C ASP A 85 11.99 11.42 -5.57
N ALA A 86 11.49 11.20 -6.80
CA ALA A 86 10.64 10.07 -7.12
C ALA A 86 11.33 8.72 -6.87
N LEU A 87 12.57 8.58 -7.31
CA LEU A 87 13.34 7.37 -7.12
C LEU A 87 13.65 7.12 -5.63
N GLN A 88 13.90 8.18 -4.86
CA GLN A 88 14.10 8.09 -3.41
C GLN A 88 12.83 7.66 -2.69
N THR A 89 11.68 8.25 -3.00
CA THR A 89 10.37 7.88 -2.43
C THR A 89 10.00 6.44 -2.76
N VAL A 90 10.15 6.01 -4.01
CA VAL A 90 9.88 4.62 -4.42
C VAL A 90 10.78 3.63 -3.69
N LYS A 91 12.08 3.96 -3.57
CA LYS A 91 13.04 3.14 -2.84
C LYS A 91 12.70 3.05 -1.35
N LEU A 92 12.31 4.16 -0.72
CA LEU A 92 11.86 4.17 0.67
C LEU A 92 10.63 3.29 0.87
N GLY A 93 9.65 3.34 -0.04
CA GLY A 93 8.47 2.46 0.01
C GLY A 93 8.83 0.97 -0.04
N CYS A 94 9.80 0.60 -0.89
CA CYS A 94 10.32 -0.76 -0.95
C CYS A 94 11.15 -1.15 0.28
N ASP A 95 11.98 -0.26 0.82
CA ASP A 95 12.80 -0.52 2.02
C ASP A 95 11.92 -0.56 3.30
N LEU A 96 10.81 0.18 3.33
CA LEU A 96 9.76 0.10 4.35
C LEU A 96 9.10 -1.28 4.36
N GLN A 97 8.94 -1.95 3.23
CA GLN A 97 8.48 -3.36 3.16
C GLN A 97 9.42 -4.25 4.00
N CYS A 98 10.73 -4.11 3.83
CA CYS A 98 11.75 -4.86 4.59
C CYS A 98 11.73 -4.48 6.08
N SER A 99 11.58 -3.20 6.40
CA SER A 99 11.63 -2.71 7.79
C SER A 99 10.36 -3.03 8.59
N LYS A 100 9.16 -2.92 7.98
CA LYS A 100 7.89 -3.37 8.59
C LYS A 100 7.94 -4.88 8.86
N LEU A 101 8.48 -5.68 7.94
CA LEU A 101 8.70 -7.11 8.15
C LEU A 101 9.65 -7.39 9.33
N ILE A 102 10.77 -6.66 9.44
CA ILE A 102 11.75 -6.85 10.53
C ILE A 102 11.19 -6.41 11.89
N ASN A 103 10.54 -5.24 11.97
CA ASN A 103 9.89 -4.78 13.21
C ASN A 103 8.78 -5.73 13.66
N TYR A 104 8.05 -6.31 12.70
CA TYR A 104 7.07 -7.36 12.96
C TYR A 104 7.71 -8.60 13.60
N TYR A 105 8.87 -9.08 13.13
CA TYR A 105 9.57 -10.19 13.80
C TYR A 105 10.07 -9.83 15.20
N HIS A 106 10.43 -8.57 15.44
CA HIS A 106 10.86 -8.08 16.75
C HIS A 106 9.73 -7.90 17.77
N GLN A 107 8.48 -7.77 17.33
CA GLN A 107 7.32 -7.65 18.22
C GLN A 107 6.83 -9.02 18.76
N PHE A 108 7.36 -10.12 18.21
CA PHE A 108 7.01 -11.50 18.58
C PHE A 108 8.18 -12.29 19.23
N ILE A 109 9.27 -11.61 19.63
CA ILE A 109 10.30 -12.12 20.55
C ILE A 109 10.15 -11.38 21.88
#